data_AF-A0A316KR09-F1
#
_entry.id   AF-A0A316KR09-F1
#
_cell.length_a   1.000
_cell.length_b   1.000
_cell.length_c   1.000
_cell.angle_alpha   90.00
_cell.angle_beta   90.00
_cell.angle_gamma   90.00
#
_symmetry.space_group_name_H-M   'P 1'
#
loop_
_entity.id
_entity.type
_entity.pdbx_description
1 polymer ?
#
loop_
_entity_poly.entity_id
_entity_poly.type
_entity_poly.pdbx_seq_one_letter_code
_entity_poly.pdbx_strand_id
1 'polypeptide(L)'
;MMAFLNPDFARNERLLRAAENSPAMRRGESDAEAVRIVQQALIGVGAATMRRSIRSDGSLDGDYGSETVQGVRRFQEMVGLTDSKGRGDGVSGRNTLRELDKLAPYPPVTPGISLDAAVIPRGETPKTTIASGVVRKPSASDLFREYRKFREHKGRPCKATWKVIKNQCAIRMTIALGRCDIGFHLNSSHLKVHSGRKCEVDTPHDASASRVFKHLKTLWIFENYSKRGANAMTANEIHSKVRGKPGIIYWEDCFSSKNPSVGGDHIDFWDGTLMMNDRLNYNGPGESTLDSVNKPGRFFVSMKKQCWFLPLEN
;
A
#
# COMPACT_ATOMS: atom_id res chain seq x y z
N MET A 1 16.07 -37.20 8.71
CA MET A 1 14.68 -36.72 8.80
C MET A 1 14.66 -35.65 9.87
N MET A 2 14.50 -34.40 9.46
CA MET A 2 14.41 -33.28 10.37
C MET A 2 13.13 -33.41 11.22
N ALA A 3 13.26 -33.32 12.54
CA ALA A 3 12.14 -33.22 13.46
C ALA A 3 11.94 -31.75 13.82
N PHE A 4 10.74 -31.22 13.54
CA PHE A 4 10.34 -29.88 13.92
C PHE A 4 9.96 -29.82 15.40
N LEU A 5 10.30 -28.72 16.07
CA LEU A 5 9.89 -28.44 17.45
C LEU A 5 8.47 -27.86 17.50
N ASN A 6 8.09 -27.07 16.50
CA ASN A 6 6.77 -26.48 16.36
C ASN A 6 5.75 -27.55 15.96
N PRO A 7 4.71 -27.82 16.78
CA PRO A 7 3.73 -28.87 16.49
C PRO A 7 3.00 -28.72 15.16
N ASP A 8 2.74 -27.50 14.69
CA ASP A 8 2.06 -27.27 13.42
C ASP A 8 2.95 -27.66 12.23
N PHE A 9 4.25 -27.43 12.34
CA PHE A 9 5.25 -27.85 11.34
C PHE A 9 5.44 -29.37 11.38
N ALA A 10 5.55 -29.95 12.57
CA ALA A 10 5.79 -31.37 12.78
C ALA A 10 4.65 -32.26 12.26
N ARG A 11 3.41 -31.76 12.26
CA ARG A 11 2.21 -32.49 11.82
C ARG A 11 1.91 -32.36 10.33
N ASN A 12 2.63 -31.51 9.60
CA ASN A 12 2.38 -31.28 8.18
C ASN A 12 3.43 -31.98 7.29
N GLU A 13 3.02 -33.03 6.59
CA GLU A 13 3.92 -33.84 5.74
C GLU A 13 4.59 -33.04 4.61
N ARG A 14 3.91 -32.02 4.07
CA ARG A 14 4.48 -31.17 3.03
C ARG A 14 5.62 -30.32 3.56
N LEU A 15 5.49 -29.78 4.77
CA LEU A 15 6.57 -29.04 5.45
C LEU A 15 7.75 -29.95 5.78
N LEU A 16 7.50 -31.18 6.24
CA LEU A 16 8.57 -32.18 6.47
C LEU A 16 9.34 -32.47 5.18
N ARG A 17 8.65 -32.66 4.05
CA ARG A 17 9.27 -32.83 2.73
C ARG A 17 10.04 -31.59 2.25
N ALA A 18 9.48 -30.40 2.46
CA ALA A 18 10.13 -29.13 2.10
C ALA A 18 11.40 -28.88 2.93
N ALA A 19 11.43 -29.33 4.19
CA ALA A 19 12.60 -29.27 5.07
C ALA A 19 13.76 -30.15 4.58
N GLU A 20 13.46 -31.17 3.77
CA GLU A 20 14.46 -31.97 3.08
C GLU A 20 14.70 -31.50 1.63
N ASN A 21 14.18 -30.32 1.27
CA ASN A 21 14.21 -29.75 -0.08
C ASN A 21 13.59 -30.67 -1.15
N SER A 22 12.55 -31.44 -0.81
CA SER A 22 11.94 -32.46 -1.69
C SER A 22 10.46 -32.21 -2.03
N PRO A 23 10.14 -31.30 -2.98
CA PRO A 23 10.89 -30.10 -3.31
C PRO A 23 10.67 -29.00 -2.24
N ALA A 24 11.57 -28.03 -2.15
CA ALA A 24 11.34 -26.82 -1.34
C ALA A 24 10.07 -26.07 -1.79
N MET A 25 9.37 -25.42 -0.85
CA MET A 25 8.16 -24.65 -1.14
C MET A 25 8.52 -23.28 -1.75
N ARG A 26 7.81 -22.90 -2.80
CA ARG A 26 8.05 -21.67 -3.57
C ARG A 26 6.75 -21.17 -4.20
N ARG A 27 6.84 -20.09 -4.98
CA ARG A 27 5.67 -19.55 -5.68
C ARG A 27 4.96 -20.63 -6.51
N GLY A 28 3.65 -20.72 -6.34
CA GLY A 28 2.81 -21.74 -6.98
C GLY A 28 2.72 -23.05 -6.20
N GLU A 29 3.15 -23.07 -4.93
CA GLU A 29 2.90 -24.21 -4.02
C GLU A 29 1.42 -24.56 -3.99
N SER A 30 1.10 -25.83 -4.17
CA SER A 30 -0.27 -26.33 -4.27
C SER A 30 -0.87 -26.74 -2.94
N ASP A 31 -0.04 -27.00 -1.93
CA ASP A 31 -0.49 -27.37 -0.59
C ASP A 31 -0.85 -26.12 0.22
N ALA A 32 -2.12 -25.71 0.14
CA ALA A 32 -2.58 -24.50 0.79
C ALA A 32 -2.40 -24.52 2.32
N GLU A 33 -2.48 -25.69 2.95
CA GLU A 33 -2.37 -25.79 4.41
C GLU A 33 -0.92 -25.61 4.87
N ALA A 34 0.04 -26.23 4.20
CA ALA A 34 1.46 -25.99 4.44
C ALA A 34 1.81 -24.50 4.27
N VAL A 35 1.22 -23.84 3.26
CA VAL A 35 1.44 -22.41 3.04
C VAL A 35 0.84 -21.56 4.16
N ARG A 36 -0.38 -21.87 4.66
CA ARG A 36 -0.97 -21.15 5.79
C ARG A 36 -0.09 -21.22 7.02
N ILE A 37 0.47 -22.39 7.33
CA ILE A 37 1.40 -22.56 8.45
C ILE A 37 2.64 -21.67 8.27
N VAL A 38 3.23 -21.60 7.07
CA VAL A 38 4.36 -20.71 6.77
C VAL A 38 3.96 -19.23 6.92
N GLN A 39 2.82 -18.83 6.35
CA GLN A 39 2.29 -17.47 6.46
C GLN A 39 2.08 -17.07 7.92
N GLN A 40 1.56 -18.00 8.72
CA GLN A 40 1.29 -17.82 10.13
C GLN A 40 2.59 -17.67 10.95
N ALA A 41 3.59 -18.49 10.67
CA ALA A 41 4.92 -18.38 11.25
C ALA A 41 5.60 -17.05 10.90
N LEU A 42 5.47 -16.59 9.65
CA LEU A 42 6.00 -15.30 9.19
C LEU A 42 5.36 -14.10 9.89
N ILE A 43 4.09 -14.19 10.27
CA ILE A 43 3.44 -13.20 11.14
C ILE A 43 4.07 -13.26 12.54
N GLY A 44 4.17 -14.46 13.12
CA GLY A 44 4.67 -14.66 14.47
C GLY A 44 6.10 -14.16 14.68
N VAL A 45 6.97 -14.27 13.68
CA VAL A 45 8.36 -13.75 13.73
C VAL A 45 8.48 -12.29 13.27
N GLY A 46 7.36 -11.62 12.96
CA GLY A 46 7.34 -10.22 12.52
C GLY A 46 7.90 -9.96 11.11
N ALA A 47 8.12 -11.01 10.31
CA ALA A 47 8.63 -10.89 8.95
C ALA A 47 7.57 -10.42 7.94
N ALA A 48 6.27 -10.65 8.23
CA ALA A 48 5.16 -10.22 7.41
C ALA A 48 3.90 -9.94 8.23
N THR A 49 2.95 -9.20 7.67
CA THR A 49 1.61 -9.00 8.28
C THR A 49 0.51 -9.80 7.58
N MET A 50 0.85 -10.47 6.48
CA MET A 50 -0.05 -11.24 5.60
C MET A 50 -1.36 -10.54 5.23
N ARG A 51 -1.35 -9.21 5.17
CA ARG A 51 -2.55 -8.38 4.93
C ARG A 51 -3.20 -8.56 3.55
N ARG A 52 -2.51 -9.10 2.54
CA ARG A 52 -3.07 -9.54 1.25
C ARG A 52 -3.56 -10.97 1.28
N SER A 53 -2.93 -11.76 2.14
CA SER A 53 -3.18 -13.18 2.29
C SER A 53 -4.15 -13.52 3.41
N ILE A 54 -4.90 -12.55 3.94
CA ILE A 54 -6.05 -12.81 4.83
C ILE A 54 -7.33 -12.70 4.01
N ARG A 55 -8.14 -13.76 4.04
CA ARG A 55 -9.47 -13.86 3.47
C ARG A 55 -10.48 -13.04 4.28
N SER A 56 -11.67 -12.85 3.70
CA SER A 56 -12.76 -12.09 4.34
C SER A 56 -13.26 -12.71 5.65
N ASP A 57 -13.07 -14.02 5.84
CA ASP A 57 -13.40 -14.76 7.07
C ASP A 57 -12.29 -14.68 8.13
N GLY A 58 -11.21 -13.94 7.87
CA GLY A 58 -10.05 -13.82 8.75
C GLY A 58 -9.03 -14.94 8.60
N SER A 59 -9.29 -15.97 7.77
CA SER A 59 -8.35 -17.07 7.53
C SER A 59 -7.22 -16.64 6.61
N LEU A 60 -6.08 -17.31 6.68
CA LEU A 60 -5.02 -17.14 5.67
C LEU A 60 -5.39 -17.80 4.34
N ASP A 61 -4.94 -17.23 3.24
CA ASP A 61 -5.29 -17.62 1.87
C ASP A 61 -4.66 -18.97 1.48
N GLY A 62 -3.52 -19.33 2.09
CA GLY A 62 -2.76 -20.52 1.71
C GLY A 62 -2.09 -20.40 0.35
N ASP A 63 -2.00 -19.20 -0.21
CA ASP A 63 -1.38 -18.97 -1.51
C ASP A 63 0.08 -18.58 -1.30
N TYR A 64 1.03 -19.34 -1.87
CA TYR A 64 2.45 -18.96 -1.86
C TYR A 64 2.67 -17.88 -2.93
N GLY A 65 1.97 -16.76 -2.79
CA GLY A 65 1.94 -15.67 -3.72
C GLY A 65 3.08 -14.68 -3.49
N SER A 66 2.93 -13.49 -4.06
CA SER A 66 3.93 -12.43 -3.92
C SER A 66 4.10 -11.92 -2.49
N GLU A 67 3.10 -12.08 -1.61
CA GLU A 67 3.21 -11.71 -0.20
C GLU A 67 4.03 -12.70 0.60
N THR A 68 3.70 -13.99 0.48
CA THR A 68 4.46 -15.08 1.11
C THR A 68 5.92 -15.05 0.67
N VAL A 69 6.21 -14.90 -0.63
CA VAL A 69 7.60 -14.77 -1.14
C VAL A 69 8.35 -13.60 -0.47
N GLN A 70 7.71 -12.43 -0.34
CA GLN A 70 8.35 -11.26 0.28
C GLN A 70 8.55 -11.45 1.79
N GLY A 71 7.58 -12.05 2.48
CA GLY A 71 7.70 -12.39 3.89
C GLY A 71 8.87 -13.34 4.13
N VAL A 72 9.01 -14.38 3.29
CA VAL A 72 10.13 -15.33 3.37
C VAL A 72 11.46 -14.66 3.12
N ARG A 73 11.57 -13.78 2.10
CA ARG A 73 12.80 -13.02 1.87
C ARG A 73 13.19 -12.18 3.07
N ARG A 74 12.23 -11.45 3.64
CA ARG A 74 12.48 -10.60 4.80
C ARG A 74 12.89 -11.42 6.02
N PHE A 75 12.26 -12.57 6.23
CA PHE A 75 12.66 -13.49 7.29
C PHE A 75 14.10 -13.98 7.08
N GLN A 76 14.42 -14.45 5.87
CA GLN A 76 15.77 -14.89 5.52
C GLN A 76 16.83 -13.80 5.75
N GLU A 77 16.51 -12.56 5.39
CA GLU A 77 17.35 -11.39 5.68
C GLU A 77 17.52 -11.15 7.19
N MET A 78 16.45 -11.31 7.99
CA MET A 78 16.51 -11.16 9.46
C MET A 78 17.41 -12.21 10.13
N VAL A 79 17.46 -13.43 9.60
CA VAL A 79 18.24 -14.54 10.17
C VAL A 79 19.56 -14.82 9.43
N GLY A 80 19.94 -13.97 8.48
CA GLY A 80 21.21 -14.09 7.74
C GLY A 80 21.27 -15.21 6.69
N LEU A 81 20.13 -15.74 6.25
CA LEU A 81 20.02 -16.74 5.19
C LEU A 81 19.97 -16.09 3.80
N THR A 82 21.01 -15.35 3.45
CA THR A 82 21.04 -14.50 2.25
C THR A 82 22.13 -14.89 1.25
N ASP A 83 21.98 -14.47 0.00
CA ASP A 83 23.08 -14.47 -0.97
C ASP A 83 24.22 -13.53 -0.54
N SER A 84 25.32 -13.51 -1.30
CA SER A 84 26.47 -12.63 -1.05
C SER A 84 26.15 -11.12 -1.13
N LYS A 85 24.95 -10.75 -1.58
CA LYS A 85 24.44 -9.38 -1.64
C LYS A 85 23.42 -9.09 -0.54
N GLY A 86 23.26 -9.98 0.43
CA GLY A 86 22.34 -9.80 1.55
C GLY A 86 20.86 -9.97 1.16
N ARG A 87 20.54 -10.69 0.08
CA ARG A 87 19.15 -10.88 -0.37
C ARG A 87 18.65 -12.29 -0.09
N GLY A 88 17.45 -12.39 0.47
CA GLY A 88 16.72 -13.66 0.55
C GLY A 88 16.21 -14.10 -0.82
N ASP A 89 16.12 -15.42 -1.05
CA ASP A 89 15.59 -15.98 -2.30
C ASP A 89 14.05 -16.04 -2.33
N GLY A 90 13.41 -16.12 -1.17
CA GLY A 90 11.96 -16.23 -1.00
C GLY A 90 11.43 -17.67 -1.07
N VAL A 91 12.32 -18.66 -0.95
CA VAL A 91 12.03 -20.09 -1.00
C VAL A 91 12.06 -20.68 0.42
N SER A 92 10.99 -21.40 0.77
CA SER A 92 10.87 -22.11 2.04
C SER A 92 11.43 -23.53 1.88
N GLY A 93 12.76 -23.63 1.90
CA GLY A 93 13.51 -24.89 1.93
C GLY A 93 14.08 -25.21 3.31
N ARG A 94 14.99 -26.19 3.38
CA ARG A 94 15.60 -26.71 4.62
C ARG A 94 15.96 -25.64 5.65
N ASN A 95 16.81 -24.70 5.27
CA ASN A 95 17.34 -23.72 6.21
C ASN A 95 16.27 -22.71 6.65
N THR A 96 15.43 -22.24 5.72
CA THR A 96 14.32 -21.33 6.02
C THR A 96 13.35 -21.96 7.01
N LEU A 97 12.91 -23.19 6.75
CA LEU A 97 11.94 -23.88 7.59
C LEU A 97 12.51 -24.24 8.95
N ARG A 98 13.80 -24.58 9.04
CA ARG A 98 14.48 -24.82 10.33
C ARG A 98 14.56 -23.58 11.21
N GLU A 99 14.85 -22.42 10.64
CA GLU A 99 14.87 -21.19 11.45
C GLU A 99 13.45 -20.72 11.78
N LEU A 100 12.46 -20.89 10.89
CA LEU A 100 11.06 -20.63 11.22
C LEU A 100 10.55 -21.52 12.35
N ASP A 101 10.87 -22.81 12.32
CA ASP A 101 10.50 -23.77 13.37
C ASP A 101 10.98 -23.36 14.76
N LYS A 102 12.23 -22.89 14.85
CA LYS A 102 12.83 -22.44 16.11
C LYS A 102 12.25 -21.14 16.64
N LEU A 103 11.93 -20.20 15.73
CA LEU A 103 11.63 -18.81 16.09
C LEU A 103 10.13 -18.50 16.08
N ALA A 104 9.32 -19.25 15.36
CA ALA A 104 7.89 -19.02 15.28
C ALA A 104 7.23 -19.40 16.62
N PRO A 105 6.40 -18.51 17.19
CA PRO A 105 5.71 -18.77 18.44
C PRO A 105 4.71 -19.92 18.29
N TYR A 106 4.54 -20.68 19.38
CA TYR A 106 3.48 -21.66 19.56
C TYR A 106 2.76 -21.39 20.90
N PRO A 107 1.42 -21.24 20.92
CA PRO A 107 0.49 -21.35 19.79
C PRO A 107 0.68 -20.23 18.74
N PRO A 108 0.25 -20.48 17.48
CA PRO A 108 0.37 -19.50 16.40
C PRO A 108 -0.39 -18.20 16.72
N VAL A 109 0.18 -17.06 16.28
CA VAL A 109 -0.42 -15.73 16.48
C VAL A 109 -1.66 -15.58 15.61
N THR A 110 -2.88 -15.59 16.17
CA THR A 110 -4.10 -15.35 15.37
C THR A 110 -3.96 -14.03 14.59
N PRO A 111 -4.14 -14.01 13.25
CA PRO A 111 -4.12 -12.78 12.49
C PRO A 111 -5.24 -11.89 13.01
N GLY A 112 -4.88 -10.91 13.84
CA GLY A 112 -5.83 -10.03 14.51
C GLY A 112 -6.51 -9.11 13.50
N ILE A 113 -7.62 -9.57 12.94
CA ILE A 113 -8.72 -8.70 12.54
C ILE A 113 -9.74 -8.84 13.66
N SER A 114 -9.92 -7.79 14.47
CA SER A 114 -11.07 -7.74 15.37
C SER A 114 -12.33 -7.83 14.51
N LEU A 115 -13.11 -8.89 14.69
CA LEU A 115 -14.38 -9.15 14.00
C LEU A 115 -15.53 -8.26 14.54
N ASP A 116 -15.27 -7.34 15.48
CA ASP A 116 -16.29 -6.45 16.04
C ASP A 116 -16.69 -5.30 15.11
N ALA A 117 -16.06 -5.17 13.94
CA ALA A 117 -16.61 -4.36 12.87
C ALA A 117 -17.33 -5.27 11.87
N ALA A 118 -18.64 -5.46 12.08
CA ALA A 118 -19.53 -5.91 11.02
C ALA A 118 -19.43 -4.94 9.83
N VAL A 119 -18.52 -5.22 8.90
CA VAL A 119 -18.41 -4.52 7.62
C VAL A 119 -19.52 -5.04 6.73
N ILE A 120 -20.72 -4.47 6.91
CA ILE A 120 -21.67 -4.41 5.80
C ILE A 120 -21.00 -3.53 4.73
N PRO A 121 -20.89 -3.98 3.47
CA PRO A 121 -20.50 -3.12 2.37
C PRO A 121 -21.62 -2.10 2.15
N ARG A 122 -21.60 -1.01 2.91
CA ARG A 122 -22.45 0.13 2.60
C ARG A 122 -21.84 0.83 1.39
N GLY A 123 -22.49 0.63 0.24
CA GLY A 123 -22.57 1.69 -0.77
C GLY A 123 -23.00 2.99 -0.10
N GLU A 124 -22.62 4.12 -0.70
CA GLU A 124 -22.89 5.49 -0.24
C GLU A 124 -24.12 5.57 0.68
N THR A 125 -23.92 5.85 1.97
CA THR A 125 -25.05 6.09 2.86
C THR A 125 -25.61 7.49 2.61
N PRO A 126 -26.89 7.65 2.24
CA PRO A 126 -27.54 8.96 2.09
C PRO A 126 -27.83 9.66 3.42
N LYS A 127 -26.96 9.56 4.43
CA LYS A 127 -27.11 10.25 5.72
C LYS A 127 -25.75 10.59 6.34
N THR A 128 -25.10 11.64 5.85
CA THR A 128 -24.20 12.47 6.68
C THR A 128 -25.05 13.54 7.35
N THR A 129 -25.77 13.16 8.41
CA THR A 129 -26.30 14.13 9.37
C THR A 129 -25.19 14.46 10.37
N ILE A 130 -24.33 15.42 10.03
CA ILE A 130 -23.69 16.28 11.03
C ILE A 130 -23.84 17.73 10.54
N ALA A 131 -24.42 18.54 11.40
CA ALA A 131 -24.62 19.97 11.20
C ALA A 131 -23.27 20.70 11.01
N SER A 132 -23.32 21.78 10.21
CA SER A 132 -22.22 22.69 9.87
C SER A 132 -21.31 22.20 8.74
N GLY A 133 -21.29 22.92 7.61
CA GLY A 133 -20.56 22.60 6.38
C GLY A 133 -19.02 22.68 6.47
N VAL A 134 -18.43 22.07 7.49
CA VAL A 134 -16.98 22.00 7.71
C VAL A 134 -16.48 20.61 7.30
N VAL A 135 -15.59 20.56 6.30
CA VAL A 135 -14.94 19.32 5.87
C VAL A 135 -13.83 18.95 6.85
N ARG A 136 -13.94 17.80 7.51
CA ARG A 136 -12.92 17.31 8.46
C ARG A 136 -11.69 16.79 7.73
N LYS A 137 -10.52 16.88 8.37
CA LYS A 137 -9.31 16.18 7.90
C LYS A 137 -9.46 14.66 8.16
N PRO A 138 -9.10 13.77 7.22
CA PRO A 138 -9.11 12.33 7.48
C PRO A 138 -7.99 11.93 8.46
N SER A 139 -8.19 10.85 9.21
CA SER A 139 -7.06 10.19 9.88
C SER A 139 -6.21 9.43 8.87
N ALA A 140 -4.94 9.18 9.20
CA ALA A 140 -4.06 8.34 8.43
C ALA A 140 -4.58 6.90 8.34
N SER A 141 -5.18 6.39 9.42
CA SER A 141 -5.77 5.06 9.46
C SER A 141 -7.00 4.92 8.56
N ASP A 142 -7.87 5.92 8.51
CA ASP A 142 -9.03 5.96 7.60
C ASP A 142 -8.58 6.01 6.14
N LEU A 143 -7.68 6.94 5.81
CA LEU A 143 -7.22 7.11 4.44
C LEU A 143 -6.47 5.86 3.96
N PHE A 144 -5.65 5.26 4.83
CA PHE A 144 -4.98 3.99 4.54
C PHE A 144 -5.97 2.85 4.29
N ARG A 145 -7.02 2.73 5.12
CA ARG A 145 -8.08 1.72 4.94
C ARG A 145 -8.72 1.85 3.56
N GLU A 146 -9.05 3.05 3.12
CA GLU A 146 -9.68 3.26 1.82
C GLU A 146 -8.70 3.04 0.65
N TYR A 147 -7.44 3.47 0.79
CA TYR A 147 -6.41 3.21 -0.23
C TYR A 147 -6.18 1.72 -0.49
N ARG A 148 -6.29 0.87 0.55
CA ARG A 148 -6.14 -0.58 0.40
C ARG A 148 -7.18 -1.20 -0.54
N LYS A 149 -8.38 -0.62 -0.62
CA LYS A 149 -9.48 -1.15 -1.46
C LYS A 149 -9.19 -1.04 -2.95
N PHE A 150 -8.30 -0.13 -3.38
CA PHE A 150 -7.91 -0.03 -4.80
C PHE A 150 -7.17 -1.27 -5.33
N ARG A 151 -6.78 -2.19 -4.45
CA ARG A 151 -6.24 -3.50 -4.84
C ARG A 151 -7.24 -4.34 -5.64
N GLU A 152 -8.52 -4.29 -5.28
CA GLU A 152 -9.61 -4.98 -6.00
C GLU A 152 -9.66 -4.53 -7.47
N HIS A 153 -9.27 -3.28 -7.71
CA HIS A 153 -9.25 -2.63 -9.02
C HIS A 153 -7.85 -2.58 -9.66
N LYS A 154 -6.86 -3.30 -9.12
CA LYS A 154 -5.45 -3.26 -9.58
C LYS A 154 -4.90 -1.83 -9.68
N GLY A 155 -5.30 -0.94 -8.76
CA GLY A 155 -4.92 0.47 -8.77
C GLY A 155 -5.67 1.35 -9.77
N ARG A 156 -6.69 0.82 -10.47
CA ARG A 156 -7.40 1.45 -11.60
C ARG A 156 -8.92 1.53 -11.40
N PRO A 157 -9.40 2.23 -10.34
CA PRO A 157 -10.83 2.34 -10.07
C PRO A 157 -11.63 3.09 -11.15
N CYS A 158 -10.98 3.85 -12.04
CA CYS A 158 -11.64 4.46 -13.20
C CYS A 158 -11.23 3.81 -14.52
N LYS A 159 -12.22 3.33 -15.27
CA LYS A 159 -12.08 2.75 -16.61
C LYS A 159 -12.28 3.77 -17.74
N ALA A 160 -12.69 5.01 -17.43
CA ALA A 160 -12.98 6.04 -18.41
C ALA A 160 -11.70 6.30 -19.21
N THR A 161 -11.70 5.77 -20.44
CA THR A 161 -10.63 5.86 -21.43
C THR A 161 -9.24 5.52 -20.89
N TRP A 162 -8.99 4.22 -20.70
CA TRP A 162 -7.66 3.60 -20.60
C TRP A 162 -6.63 4.04 -21.67
N LYS A 163 -7.07 4.72 -22.76
CA LYS A 163 -6.22 5.38 -23.76
C LYS A 163 -5.86 6.84 -23.45
N VAL A 164 -6.60 7.53 -22.56
CA VAL A 164 -6.49 8.98 -22.30
C VAL A 164 -6.05 9.29 -20.86
N ILE A 165 -6.42 8.47 -19.86
CA ILE A 165 -6.04 8.70 -18.45
C ILE A 165 -5.10 7.60 -17.97
N LYS A 166 -3.79 7.83 -18.12
CA LYS A 166 -2.74 6.87 -17.74
C LYS A 166 -2.42 6.88 -16.24
N ASN A 167 -2.47 8.05 -15.60
CA ASN A 167 -2.21 8.22 -14.17
C ASN A 167 -3.53 8.29 -13.39
N GLN A 168 -3.69 7.46 -12.36
CA GLN A 168 -4.90 7.32 -11.56
C GLN A 168 -4.75 7.89 -10.13
N CYS A 169 -3.65 8.60 -9.85
CA CYS A 169 -3.33 9.12 -8.51
C CYS A 169 -4.44 9.99 -7.91
N ALA A 170 -4.94 10.98 -8.65
CA ALA A 170 -6.01 11.87 -8.23
C ALA A 170 -7.36 11.14 -8.06
N ILE A 171 -7.59 10.13 -8.88
CA ILE A 171 -8.80 9.29 -8.83
C ILE A 171 -8.81 8.51 -7.52
N ARG A 172 -7.69 7.84 -7.20
CA ARG A 172 -7.52 7.12 -5.93
C ARG A 172 -7.71 8.05 -4.74
N MET A 173 -7.08 9.22 -4.76
CA MET A 173 -7.21 10.20 -3.68
C MET A 173 -8.67 10.64 -3.48
N THR A 174 -9.36 11.04 -4.54
CA THR A 174 -10.75 11.55 -4.43
C THR A 174 -11.74 10.48 -3.99
N ILE A 175 -11.61 9.25 -4.48
CA ILE A 175 -12.45 8.13 -4.01
C ILE A 175 -12.16 7.84 -2.54
N ALA A 176 -10.89 7.81 -2.13
CA ALA A 176 -10.53 7.51 -0.76
C ALA A 176 -11.07 8.57 0.21
N LEU A 177 -10.89 9.85 -0.10
CA LEU A 177 -11.44 10.96 0.69
C LEU A 177 -12.97 10.92 0.76
N GLY A 178 -13.64 10.65 -0.36
CA GLY A 178 -15.11 10.52 -0.39
C GLY A 178 -15.65 9.37 0.47
N ARG A 179 -14.81 8.37 0.78
CA ARG A 179 -15.17 7.21 1.60
C ARG A 179 -14.72 7.30 3.07
N CYS A 180 -13.97 8.33 3.45
CA CYS A 180 -13.50 8.52 4.82
C CYS A 180 -14.53 9.15 5.77
N ASP A 181 -15.79 9.34 5.34
CA ASP A 181 -16.87 9.95 6.13
C ASP A 181 -16.50 11.31 6.78
N ILE A 182 -15.80 12.13 6.00
CA ILE A 182 -15.25 13.43 6.46
C ILE A 182 -16.04 14.64 5.94
N GLY A 183 -17.21 14.41 5.31
CA GLY A 183 -17.97 15.44 4.62
C GLY A 183 -17.29 15.96 3.34
N PHE A 184 -16.34 15.20 2.77
CA PHE A 184 -15.65 15.59 1.55
C PHE A 184 -16.54 15.39 0.33
N HIS A 185 -16.70 16.45 -0.46
CA HIS A 185 -17.45 16.42 -1.71
C HIS A 185 -16.68 17.13 -2.83
N LEU A 186 -16.87 16.64 -4.06
CA LEU A 186 -16.31 17.23 -5.27
C LEU A 186 -17.25 18.30 -5.83
N ASN A 187 -17.41 19.40 -5.10
CA ASN A 187 -18.42 20.44 -5.36
C ASN A 187 -17.82 21.77 -5.88
N SER A 188 -16.57 21.77 -6.33
CA SER A 188 -15.93 22.94 -6.93
C SER A 188 -16.15 23.01 -8.44
N SER A 189 -16.44 24.20 -8.96
CA SER A 189 -16.61 24.48 -10.40
C SER A 189 -15.35 24.20 -11.23
N HIS A 190 -14.20 24.08 -10.57
CA HIS A 190 -12.94 23.73 -11.23
C HIS A 190 -12.79 22.23 -11.49
N LEU A 191 -13.56 21.36 -10.83
CA LEU A 191 -13.44 19.91 -10.92
C LEU A 191 -14.18 19.38 -12.17
N LYS A 192 -13.63 18.31 -12.74
CA LYS A 192 -14.27 17.49 -13.78
C LYS A 192 -14.58 16.13 -13.17
N VAL A 193 -15.79 16.03 -12.61
CA VAL A 193 -16.23 14.86 -11.85
C VAL A 193 -16.69 13.76 -12.80
N HIS A 194 -16.15 12.56 -12.61
CA HIS A 194 -16.50 11.33 -13.28
C HIS A 194 -17.28 10.44 -12.31
N SER A 195 -18.32 9.75 -12.81
CA SER A 195 -19.09 8.74 -12.08
C SER A 195 -19.83 7.81 -13.05
N GLY A 196 -20.42 6.72 -12.52
CA GLY A 196 -21.32 5.82 -13.25
C GLY A 196 -20.62 4.84 -14.22
N ARG A 197 -21.37 4.34 -15.22
CA ARG A 197 -21.03 3.15 -16.07
C ARG A 197 -19.64 3.12 -16.74
N LYS A 198 -18.93 4.25 -16.79
CA LYS A 198 -17.56 4.33 -17.34
C LYS A 198 -16.47 4.07 -16.28
N CYS A 199 -16.85 3.83 -15.02
CA CYS A 199 -15.98 3.68 -13.86
C CYS A 199 -16.15 2.28 -13.24
N GLU A 200 -15.13 1.75 -12.54
CA GLU A 200 -15.28 0.49 -11.78
C GLU A 200 -15.92 0.71 -10.41
N VAL A 201 -15.99 1.97 -9.98
CA VAL A 201 -16.62 2.39 -8.74
C VAL A 201 -17.66 3.47 -9.03
N ASP A 202 -18.75 3.44 -8.28
CA ASP A 202 -19.81 4.44 -8.41
C ASP A 202 -19.45 5.78 -7.74
N THR A 203 -18.46 5.77 -6.85
CA THR A 203 -17.99 6.95 -6.12
C THR A 203 -17.49 8.05 -7.08
N PRO A 204 -18.02 9.28 -6.99
CA PRO A 204 -17.56 10.42 -7.80
C PRO A 204 -16.07 10.74 -7.61
N HIS A 205 -15.36 11.02 -8.70
CA HIS A 205 -13.90 11.26 -8.68
C HIS A 205 -13.40 12.22 -9.76
N ASP A 206 -12.22 12.80 -9.58
CA ASP A 206 -11.54 13.64 -10.59
C ASP A 206 -10.16 13.04 -10.94
N ALA A 207 -9.79 13.11 -12.21
CA ALA A 207 -8.56 12.54 -12.76
C ALA A 207 -7.32 13.46 -12.72
N SER A 208 -7.44 14.74 -12.34
CA SER A 208 -6.33 15.70 -12.37
C SER A 208 -5.82 16.02 -10.98
N ALA A 209 -4.55 15.71 -10.74
CA ALA A 209 -3.90 16.00 -9.47
C ALA A 209 -3.90 17.51 -9.14
N SER A 210 -3.65 18.39 -10.12
CA SER A 210 -3.70 19.84 -9.90
C SER A 210 -5.09 20.38 -9.57
N ARG A 211 -6.14 19.91 -10.25
CA ARG A 211 -7.53 20.30 -9.92
C ARG A 211 -7.91 19.86 -8.52
N VAL A 212 -7.64 18.59 -8.21
CA VAL A 212 -7.90 18.03 -6.88
C VAL A 212 -7.13 18.81 -5.83
N PHE A 213 -5.83 19.05 -6.02
CA PHE A 213 -5.02 19.81 -5.08
C PHE A 213 -5.51 21.25 -4.91
N LYS A 214 -5.95 21.93 -5.98
CA LYS A 214 -6.56 23.26 -5.89
C LYS A 214 -7.80 23.25 -4.98
N HIS A 215 -8.63 22.23 -5.07
CA HIS A 215 -9.79 22.04 -4.18
C HIS A 215 -9.35 21.73 -2.75
N LEU A 216 -8.40 20.82 -2.53
CA LEU A 216 -7.93 20.48 -1.17
C LEU A 216 -7.35 21.70 -0.43
N LYS A 217 -6.69 22.61 -1.13
CA LYS A 217 -6.19 23.87 -0.54
C LYS A 217 -7.28 24.85 -0.10
N THR A 218 -8.52 24.71 -0.57
CA THR A 218 -9.63 25.51 -0.04
C THR A 218 -10.20 24.89 1.24
N LEU A 219 -9.86 23.64 1.54
CA LEU A 219 -10.35 22.89 2.69
C LEU A 219 -9.33 22.87 3.83
N TRP A 220 -8.05 22.66 3.51
CA TRP A 220 -6.99 22.47 4.49
C TRP A 220 -5.72 23.27 4.16
N ILE A 221 -4.94 23.56 5.20
CA ILE A 221 -3.65 24.23 5.08
C ILE A 221 -2.56 23.19 4.85
N PHE A 222 -1.85 23.31 3.74
CA PHE A 222 -0.70 22.47 3.40
C PHE A 222 0.59 23.22 3.70
N GLU A 223 1.56 22.51 4.27
CA GLU A 223 2.95 22.94 4.33
C GLU A 223 3.53 22.98 2.91
N ASN A 224 4.31 24.00 2.57
CA ASN A 224 4.92 24.17 1.25
C ASN A 224 6.45 24.10 1.35
N TYR A 225 7.05 23.26 0.53
CA TYR A 225 8.48 23.07 0.40
C TYR A 225 8.92 23.30 -1.05
N SER A 226 9.82 24.25 -1.26
CA SER A 226 10.28 24.65 -2.60
C SER A 226 11.74 24.27 -2.83
N LYS A 227 12.10 23.87 -4.05
CA LYS A 227 13.48 23.76 -4.52
C LYS A 227 14.01 25.03 -5.20
N ARG A 228 13.23 26.11 -5.21
CA ARG A 228 13.53 27.37 -5.90
C ARG A 228 13.24 28.57 -5.02
N GLY A 229 13.93 29.67 -5.30
CA GLY A 229 13.76 30.95 -4.60
C GLY A 229 14.58 31.05 -3.31
N ALA A 230 14.34 32.13 -2.55
CA ALA A 230 15.13 32.46 -1.36
C ALA A 230 15.05 31.40 -0.24
N ASN A 231 13.96 30.63 -0.18
CA ASN A 231 13.74 29.58 0.81
C ASN A 231 13.88 28.17 0.20
N ALA A 232 14.73 28.01 -0.82
CA ALA A 232 14.95 26.73 -1.47
C ALA A 232 15.54 25.70 -0.51
N MET A 233 15.01 24.48 -0.55
CA MET A 233 15.47 23.33 0.20
C MET A 233 15.94 22.23 -0.75
N THR A 234 16.95 21.48 -0.33
CA THR A 234 17.41 20.26 -1.01
C THR A 234 16.39 19.13 -0.90
N ALA A 235 16.50 18.13 -1.78
CA ALA A 235 15.65 16.93 -1.73
C ALA A 235 15.67 16.24 -0.35
N ASN A 236 16.85 16.14 0.27
CA ASN A 236 17.02 15.49 1.57
C ASN A 236 16.39 16.29 2.71
N GLU A 237 16.49 17.62 2.67
CA GLU A 237 15.85 18.48 3.68
C GLU A 237 14.32 18.37 3.60
N ILE A 238 13.75 18.41 2.38
CA ILE A 238 12.30 18.25 2.18
C ILE A 238 11.85 16.87 2.65
N HIS A 239 12.55 15.80 2.26
CA HIS A 239 12.24 14.44 2.69
C HIS A 239 12.27 14.31 4.21
N SER A 240 13.24 14.93 4.88
CA SER A 240 13.37 14.89 6.34
C SER A 240 12.23 15.60 7.06
N LYS A 241 11.58 16.61 6.46
CA LYS A 241 10.43 17.31 7.05
C LYS A 241 9.18 16.43 7.15
N VAL A 242 9.01 15.51 6.20
CA VAL A 242 7.81 14.67 6.05
C VAL A 242 8.04 13.20 6.46
N ARG A 243 9.30 12.77 6.61
CA ARG A 243 9.63 11.41 7.04
C ARG A 243 9.05 11.11 8.42
N GLY A 244 8.49 9.92 8.58
CA GLY A 244 7.85 9.44 9.81
C GLY A 244 6.47 10.05 10.09
N LYS A 245 5.98 10.95 9.22
CA LYS A 245 4.67 11.59 9.38
C LYS A 245 3.75 11.12 8.27
N PRO A 246 2.66 10.39 8.55
CA PRO A 246 1.70 10.07 7.52
C PRO A 246 0.98 11.34 7.06
N GLY A 247 0.65 11.41 5.78
CA GLY A 247 0.09 12.63 5.22
C GLY A 247 -0.43 12.51 3.80
N ILE A 248 -1.16 13.52 3.36
CA ILE A 248 -1.41 13.73 1.93
C ILE A 248 -0.26 14.55 1.37
N ILE A 249 0.35 14.08 0.30
CA ILE A 249 1.50 14.73 -0.33
C ILE A 249 1.21 15.00 -1.81
N TYR A 250 1.59 16.19 -2.26
CA TYR A 250 1.41 16.65 -3.64
C TYR A 250 2.72 17.22 -4.18
N TRP A 251 3.07 16.89 -5.42
CA TRP A 251 4.23 17.43 -6.11
C TRP A 251 3.83 18.08 -7.43
N GLU A 252 4.36 19.27 -7.67
CA GLU A 252 4.25 19.94 -8.97
C GLU A 252 5.36 19.48 -9.92
N ASP A 253 4.99 19.16 -11.16
CA ASP A 253 5.90 18.78 -12.25
C ASP A 253 6.88 17.64 -11.90
N CYS A 254 6.43 16.65 -11.14
CA CYS A 254 7.29 15.57 -10.65
C CYS A 254 7.63 14.50 -11.70
N PHE A 255 6.81 14.38 -12.75
CA PHE A 255 7.10 13.52 -13.90
C PHE A 255 7.63 14.37 -15.04
N SER A 256 8.92 14.21 -15.38
CA SER A 256 9.50 14.81 -16.57
C SER A 256 9.58 13.79 -17.70
N SER A 257 8.79 13.99 -18.75
CA SER A 257 8.87 13.24 -20.00
C SER A 257 9.13 14.20 -21.16
N LYS A 258 9.79 13.72 -22.22
CA LYS A 258 9.89 14.46 -23.50
C LYS A 258 8.53 14.59 -24.20
N ASN A 259 7.54 13.81 -23.77
CA ASN A 259 6.16 13.90 -24.23
C ASN A 259 5.33 14.72 -23.20
N PRO A 260 4.79 15.90 -23.59
CA PRO A 260 3.96 16.73 -22.71
C PRO A 260 2.72 16.03 -22.14
N SER A 261 2.25 14.97 -22.81
CA SER A 261 1.11 14.15 -22.36
C SER A 261 1.45 13.12 -21.27
N VAL A 262 2.72 13.04 -20.85
CA VAL A 262 3.25 12.06 -19.87
C VAL A 262 3.96 12.76 -18.69
N GLY A 263 4.10 14.09 -18.73
CA GLY A 263 4.55 14.89 -17.60
C GLY A 263 3.39 15.45 -16.79
N GLY A 264 3.58 15.68 -15.50
CA GLY A 264 2.55 16.28 -14.66
C GLY A 264 2.75 16.15 -13.16
N ASP A 265 1.76 16.68 -12.46
CA ASP A 265 1.70 16.68 -11.00
C ASP A 265 1.32 15.31 -10.45
N HIS A 266 1.65 15.06 -9.19
CA HIS A 266 1.29 13.82 -8.49
C HIS A 266 0.70 14.14 -7.13
N ILE A 267 -0.33 13.38 -6.74
CA ILE A 267 -0.91 13.42 -5.40
C ILE A 267 -1.01 12.01 -4.86
N ASP A 268 -0.61 11.79 -3.62
CA ASP A 268 -0.72 10.47 -3.00
C ASP A 268 -0.90 10.54 -1.49
N PHE A 269 -1.27 9.39 -0.93
CA PHE A 269 -1.12 9.15 0.50
C PHE A 269 0.32 8.70 0.78
N TRP A 270 0.99 9.38 1.72
CA TRP A 270 2.34 9.09 2.20
C TRP A 270 2.25 8.48 3.59
N ASP A 271 2.87 7.32 3.79
CA ASP A 271 2.81 6.60 5.08
C ASP A 271 3.91 7.04 6.08
N GLY A 272 4.65 8.09 5.76
CA GLY A 272 5.85 8.49 6.49
C GLY A 272 7.15 7.97 5.88
N THR A 273 7.08 7.00 4.97
CA THR A 273 8.27 6.38 4.34
C THR A 273 8.15 6.22 2.84
N LEU A 274 6.98 5.82 2.35
CA LEU A 274 6.68 5.58 0.94
C LEU A 274 5.31 6.15 0.59
N MET A 275 5.14 6.48 -0.69
CA MET A 275 3.82 6.71 -1.23
C MET A 275 3.02 5.41 -1.32
N MET A 276 1.71 5.50 -1.18
CA MET A 276 0.85 4.33 -1.10
C MET A 276 0.79 3.54 -2.42
N ASN A 277 0.96 4.20 -3.57
CA ASN A 277 1.09 3.51 -4.86
C ASN A 277 2.31 2.58 -4.91
N ASP A 278 3.46 3.07 -4.43
CA ASP A 278 4.70 2.29 -4.36
C ASP A 278 4.66 1.26 -3.22
N ARG A 279 4.05 1.62 -2.08
CA ARG A 279 3.88 0.74 -0.91
C ARG A 279 2.99 -0.47 -1.20
N LEU A 280 1.90 -0.25 -1.93
CA LEU A 280 0.91 -1.30 -2.22
C LEU A 280 1.14 -2.01 -3.56
N ASN A 281 2.11 -1.54 -4.34
CA ASN A 281 2.62 -2.15 -5.57
C ASN A 281 1.53 -2.42 -6.63
N TYR A 282 0.69 -1.41 -6.91
CA TYR A 282 -0.33 -1.48 -7.97
C TYR A 282 -0.26 -0.32 -8.96
N ASN A 283 0.93 0.25 -9.17
CA ASN A 283 1.20 1.22 -10.24
C ASN A 283 0.45 0.83 -11.52
N GLY A 284 -0.42 1.72 -12.00
CA GLY A 284 -1.21 1.48 -13.22
C GLY A 284 -0.31 1.33 -14.46
N PRO A 285 -0.80 0.75 -15.57
CA PRO A 285 -0.03 0.68 -16.81
C PRO A 285 0.46 2.07 -17.27
N GLY A 286 1.77 2.29 -17.23
CA GLY A 286 2.42 3.58 -17.53
C GLY A 286 2.84 4.40 -16.31
N GLU A 287 2.47 3.99 -15.10
CA GLU A 287 3.05 4.49 -13.84
C GLU A 287 4.33 3.70 -13.53
N SER A 288 5.45 4.38 -13.28
CA SER A 288 6.72 3.75 -12.92
C SER A 288 6.94 3.84 -11.41
N THR A 289 7.36 2.75 -10.77
CA THR A 289 7.87 2.80 -9.39
C THR A 289 9.06 3.75 -9.32
N LEU A 290 8.88 4.90 -8.69
CA LEU A 290 9.97 5.85 -8.47
C LEU A 290 10.60 5.60 -7.10
N ASP A 291 9.80 5.33 -6.06
CA ASP A 291 10.32 4.96 -4.74
C ASP A 291 10.24 3.46 -4.49
N SER A 292 11.13 2.97 -3.62
CA SER A 292 11.08 1.63 -3.06
C SER A 292 11.67 1.62 -1.67
N VAL A 293 11.41 0.58 -0.87
CA VAL A 293 12.03 0.41 0.46
C VAL A 293 13.56 0.53 0.39
N ASN A 294 14.17 0.08 -0.71
CA ASN A 294 15.62 0.09 -0.92
C ASN A 294 16.14 1.40 -1.53
N LYS A 295 15.26 2.27 -2.01
CA LYS A 295 15.56 3.59 -2.59
C LYS A 295 14.44 4.59 -2.25
N PRO A 296 14.28 4.96 -0.98
CA PRO A 296 13.22 5.87 -0.57
C PRO A 296 13.54 7.30 -1.01
N GLY A 297 12.51 8.07 -1.38
CA GLY A 297 12.60 9.51 -1.58
C GLY A 297 13.11 9.98 -2.94
N ARG A 298 13.08 9.14 -3.98
CA ARG A 298 13.36 9.52 -5.37
C ARG A 298 12.38 10.58 -5.87
N PHE A 299 11.14 10.62 -5.40
CA PHE A 299 10.20 11.72 -5.71
C PHE A 299 10.73 13.09 -5.24
N PHE A 300 11.34 13.15 -4.06
CA PHE A 300 11.97 14.38 -3.58
C PHE A 300 13.19 14.75 -4.40
N VAL A 301 13.86 13.79 -5.05
CA VAL A 301 14.95 14.07 -5.99
C VAL A 301 14.40 14.55 -7.34
N SER A 302 13.36 13.90 -7.88
CA SER A 302 12.81 14.17 -9.22
C SER A 302 11.97 15.43 -9.32
N MET A 303 11.32 15.87 -8.23
CA MET A 303 10.53 17.11 -8.23
C MET A 303 11.38 18.31 -8.66
N LYS A 304 10.81 19.18 -9.50
CA LYS A 304 11.52 20.36 -10.05
C LYS A 304 11.15 21.68 -9.38
N LYS A 305 10.00 21.73 -8.72
CA LYS A 305 9.40 22.96 -8.19
C LYS A 305 9.06 22.82 -6.72
N GLN A 306 7.83 22.41 -6.43
CA GLN A 306 7.23 22.50 -5.10
C GLN A 306 6.63 21.15 -4.68
N CYS A 307 6.69 20.92 -3.38
CA CYS A 307 6.09 19.81 -2.68
C CYS A 307 5.18 20.39 -1.59
N TRP A 308 3.95 19.90 -1.52
CA TRP A 308 3.00 20.30 -0.50
C TRP A 308 2.60 19.10 0.33
N PHE A 309 2.55 19.30 1.64
CA PHE A 309 2.30 18.22 2.59
C PHE A 309 1.22 18.62 3.57
N LEU A 310 0.24 17.73 3.75
CA LEU A 310 -0.76 17.82 4.81
C LEU A 310 -0.53 16.67 5.80
N PRO A 311 0.03 16.95 6.99
CA PRO A 311 0.14 15.94 8.02
C PRO A 311 -1.25 15.47 8.47
N LEU A 312 -1.42 14.16 8.62
CA LEU A 312 -2.61 13.52 9.14
C LEU A 312 -2.32 12.95 10.54
N GLU A 313 -3.33 12.95 11.40
CA GLU A 313 -3.27 12.29 12.71
C GLU A 313 -3.44 10.77 12.52
N ASN A 314 -2.88 9.97 13.42
CA ASN A 314 -2.99 8.51 13.36
C ASN A 314 -4.41 8.03 13.69
#